data_AF-A0A822C3Z4-F1
#
_entry.id   AF-A0A822C3Z4-F1
#
_cell.length_a   1.000
_cell.length_b   1.000
_cell.length_c   1.000
_cell.angle_alpha   90.00
_cell.angle_beta   90.00
_cell.angle_gamma   90.00
#
_symmetry.space_group_name_H-M   'P 1'
#
loop_
_entity.id
_entity.type
_entity.pdbx_description
1 polymer ?
#
loop_
_entity_poly.entity_id
_entity_poly.type
_entity_poly.pdbx_seq_one_letter_code
_entity_poly.pdbx_strand_id
1 'polypeptide(L)'
;WEEENCREDPTRFCRMMIIQNEQLCLSYPIWIISDIKSYKEIEFFKKYFNDRLLIICIEASNDIREKRGWNSQSDIDHSVLESQSDKTIQSSFVFSNNEHNNFNEQMNDLMKIINS
;
A
#
# COMPACT_ATOMS: atom_id res chain seq x y z
N TRP A 1 18.51 10.36 1.72
CA TRP A 1 17.65 10.31 0.52
C TRP A 1 16.68 11.46 0.68
N GLU A 2 16.73 12.45 -0.22
CA GLU A 2 16.19 13.80 0.01
C GLU A 2 14.66 13.78 0.13
N GLU A 3 14.18 13.70 1.37
CA GLU A 3 12.78 13.85 1.78
C GLU A 3 12.14 15.13 1.22
N GLU A 4 12.96 16.16 0.98
CA GLU A 4 12.59 17.44 0.36
C GLU A 4 11.93 17.25 -1.02
N ASN A 5 12.49 16.36 -1.86
CA ASN A 5 11.98 16.14 -3.22
C ASN A 5 10.66 15.34 -3.25
N CYS A 6 10.38 14.53 -2.22
CA CYS A 6 9.10 13.82 -2.07
C CYS A 6 7.95 14.77 -1.72
N ARG A 7 8.24 15.89 -1.04
CA ARG A 7 7.20 16.86 -0.64
C ARG A 7 6.64 17.64 -1.82
N GLU A 8 7.48 17.95 -2.82
CA GLU A 8 7.07 18.73 -3.99
C GLU A 8 6.30 17.89 -5.03
N ASP A 9 6.75 16.66 -5.32
CA ASP A 9 6.04 15.75 -6.23
C ASP A 9 6.06 14.30 -5.72
N PRO A 10 5.05 13.90 -4.93
CA PRO A 10 4.97 12.55 -4.38
C PRO A 10 4.79 11.46 -5.45
N THR A 11 4.44 11.81 -6.69
CA THR A 11 4.25 10.85 -7.78
C THR A 11 5.47 10.69 -8.69
N ARG A 12 6.53 11.49 -8.46
CA ARG A 12 7.77 11.43 -9.24
C ARG A 12 8.40 10.03 -9.18
N PHE A 13 8.43 9.43 -8.00
CA PHE A 13 8.97 8.09 -7.79
C PHE A 13 8.12 7.03 -8.48
N CYS A 14 6.79 7.12 -8.39
CA CYS A 14 5.88 6.21 -9.08
C CYS A 14 6.15 6.21 -10.60
N ARG A 15 6.30 7.40 -11.21
CA ARG A 15 6.61 7.51 -12.64
C ARG A 15 7.96 6.89 -13.00
N MET A 16 9.00 7.18 -12.21
CA MET A 16 10.33 6.62 -12.44
C MET A 16 10.34 5.09 -12.30
N MET A 17 9.63 4.56 -11.30
CA MET A 17 9.49 3.11 -11.09
C MET A 17 8.89 2.44 -12.32
N ILE A 18 7.79 2.98 -12.86
CA ILE A 18 7.15 2.44 -14.05
C ILE A 18 8.11 2.44 -15.25
N ILE A 19 8.75 3.58 -15.53
CA ILE A 19 9.66 3.73 -16.68
C ILE A 19 10.85 2.79 -16.58
N GLN A 20 11.48 2.71 -15.41
CA GLN A 20 12.68 1.89 -15.21
C GLN A 20 12.39 0.39 -15.28
N ASN A 21 11.16 -0.02 -15.00
CA ASN A 21 10.76 -1.43 -14.95
C ASN A 21 9.87 -1.84 -16.12
N GLU A 22 9.68 -0.99 -17.14
CA GLU A 22 8.79 -1.25 -18.28
C GLU A 22 9.08 -2.60 -18.96
N GLN A 23 10.37 -2.97 -19.08
CA GLN A 23 10.77 -4.26 -19.66
C GLN A 23 10.38 -5.46 -18.78
N LEU A 24 10.31 -5.28 -17.46
CA LEU A 24 9.81 -6.30 -16.54
C LEU A 24 8.30 -6.48 -16.71
N CYS A 25 7.56 -5.49 -17.22
CA CYS A 25 6.11 -5.59 -17.43
C CYS A 25 5.78 -6.71 -18.42
N LEU A 26 6.66 -6.96 -19.38
CA LEU A 26 6.48 -7.98 -20.40
C LEU A 26 6.71 -9.40 -19.85
N SER A 27 7.53 -9.53 -18.80
CA SER A 27 7.92 -10.82 -18.22
C SER A 27 7.09 -11.21 -17.00
N TYR A 28 6.55 -10.23 -16.28
CA TYR A 28 5.83 -10.45 -15.02
C TYR A 28 4.43 -9.82 -15.07
N PRO A 29 3.37 -10.63 -15.16
CA PRO A 29 2.00 -10.15 -15.30
C PRO A 29 1.43 -9.52 -14.01
N ILE A 30 2.04 -9.82 -12.85
CA ILE A 30 1.61 -9.33 -11.54
C ILE A 30 2.73 -8.50 -10.93
N TRP A 31 2.36 -7.31 -10.47
CA TRP A 31 3.27 -6.33 -9.89
C TRP A 31 2.83 -6.01 -8.46
N ILE A 32 3.77 -6.08 -7.52
CA ILE A 32 3.54 -5.72 -6.12
C ILE A 32 4.29 -4.43 -5.85
N ILE A 33 3.55 -3.38 -5.53
CA ILE A 33 4.11 -2.08 -5.16
C ILE A 33 3.90 -1.93 -3.66
N SER A 34 4.99 -2.02 -2.90
CA SER A 34 4.99 -1.88 -1.44
C SER A 34 5.35 -0.45 -1.02
N ASP A 35 5.12 -0.14 0.26
CA ASP A 35 5.58 1.12 0.88
C ASP A 35 4.98 2.40 0.25
N ILE A 36 3.69 2.33 -0.10
CA ILE A 36 2.90 3.51 -0.51
C ILE A 36 2.63 4.39 0.71
N LYS A 37 3.00 5.67 0.63
CA LYS A 37 2.98 6.62 1.76
C LYS A 37 2.00 7.75 1.58
N SER A 38 1.47 7.97 0.38
CA SER A 38 0.54 9.06 0.09
C SER A 38 -0.65 8.67 -0.77
N TYR A 39 -1.80 9.29 -0.49
CA TYR A 39 -2.99 9.24 -1.35
C TYR A 39 -2.68 9.61 -2.81
N LYS A 40 -1.78 10.56 -3.05
CA LYS A 40 -1.40 10.99 -4.40
C LYS A 40 -0.74 9.86 -5.22
N GLU A 41 0.00 8.97 -4.57
CA GLU A 41 0.58 7.79 -5.21
C GLU A 41 -0.51 6.79 -5.59
N ILE A 42 -1.48 6.58 -4.70
CA ILE A 42 -2.64 5.70 -4.95
C ILE A 42 -3.44 6.20 -6.15
N GLU A 43 -3.75 7.50 -6.20
CA GLU A 43 -4.47 8.10 -7.33
C GLU A 43 -3.68 8.00 -8.64
N PHE A 44 -2.37 8.18 -8.58
CA PHE A 44 -1.51 7.97 -9.74
C PHE A 44 -1.65 6.54 -10.28
N PHE A 45 -1.55 5.53 -9.41
CA PHE A 45 -1.66 4.13 -9.82
C PHE A 45 -3.08 3.75 -10.26
N LYS A 46 -4.13 4.30 -9.63
CA LYS A 46 -5.52 4.12 -10.10
C LYS A 46 -5.66 4.63 -11.53
N LYS A 47 -5.14 5.82 -11.84
CA LYS A 47 -5.18 6.37 -13.20
C LYS A 47 -4.36 5.55 -14.19
N TYR A 48 -3.22 5.01 -13.75
CA TYR A 48 -2.30 4.28 -14.62
C TYR A 48 -2.76 2.84 -14.93
N PHE A 49 -3.24 2.11 -13.91
CA PHE A 49 -3.62 0.70 -14.04
C PHE A 49 -5.13 0.45 -14.16
N ASN A 50 -5.95 1.45 -13.81
CA ASN A 50 -7.41 1.40 -13.84
C ASN A 50 -7.94 0.13 -13.12
N ASP A 51 -8.78 -0.65 -13.78
CA ASP A 51 -9.45 -1.84 -13.23
C ASP A 51 -8.47 -2.99 -12.88
N ARG A 52 -7.19 -2.87 -13.24
CA ARG A 52 -6.14 -3.87 -12.92
C ARG A 52 -5.43 -3.59 -11.60
N LEU A 53 -5.80 -2.52 -10.89
CA LEU A 53 -5.21 -2.19 -9.59
C LEU A 53 -5.97 -2.87 -8.45
N LEU A 54 -5.23 -3.61 -7.62
CA LEU A 54 -5.72 -4.06 -6.32
C LEU A 54 -5.03 -3.26 -5.22
N ILE A 55 -5.83 -2.60 -4.36
CA ILE A 55 -5.33 -1.85 -3.21
C ILE A 55 -5.46 -2.74 -1.97
N ILE A 56 -4.33 -3.11 -1.39
CA ILE A 56 -4.25 -3.98 -0.21
C ILE A 56 -3.72 -3.17 0.97
N CYS A 57 -4.54 -3.03 2.02
CA CYS A 57 -4.12 -2.43 3.29
C CYS A 57 -3.84 -3.53 4.30
N ILE A 58 -2.78 -3.39 5.10
CA ILE A 58 -2.49 -4.31 6.20
C ILE A 58 -2.66 -3.53 7.50
N GLU A 59 -3.58 -3.96 8.34
CA GLU A 59 -3.96 -3.28 9.57
C GLU A 59 -3.68 -4.17 10.78
N ALA A 60 -3.11 -3.58 11.83
CA ALA A 60 -2.97 -4.20 13.13
C ALA A 60 -3.42 -3.20 14.19
N SER A 61 -4.06 -3.70 15.24
CA SER A 61 -4.42 -2.86 16.39
C SER A 61 -3.17 -2.30 17.07
N ASN A 62 -3.31 -1.11 17.68
CA ASN A 62 -2.21 -0.46 18.40
C ASN A 62 -1.61 -1.38 19.46
N ASP A 63 -2.43 -2.08 20.25
CA ASP A 63 -1.97 -3.05 21.25
C ASP A 63 -1.03 -4.11 20.65
N ILE A 64 -1.36 -4.64 19.47
CA ILE A 64 -0.54 -5.65 18.78
C ILE A 64 0.73 -5.04 18.19
N ARG A 65 0.64 -3.83 17.64
CA ARG A 65 1.80 -3.07 17.16
C ARG A 65 2.77 -2.83 18.33
N GLU A 66 2.27 -2.35 19.47
CA GLU A 66 3.06 -2.07 20.68
C GLU A 66 3.73 -3.33 21.24
N LYS A 67 3.01 -4.46 21.30
CA LYS A 67 3.59 -5.77 21.66
C LYS A 67 4.76 -6.17 20.75
N ARG A 68 4.78 -5.70 19.49
CA ARG A 68 5.85 -5.94 18.50
C ARG A 68 6.96 -4.88 18.53
N GLY A 69 6.94 -3.99 19.53
CA GLY A 69 7.97 -2.95 19.71
C GLY A 69 7.68 -1.65 18.97
N TRP A 70 6.47 -1.46 18.44
CA TRP A 70 6.03 -0.16 17.92
C TRP A 70 5.85 0.83 19.06
N ASN A 71 6.26 2.09 18.84
CA ASN A 71 6.04 3.18 19.80
C ASN A 71 5.16 4.24 19.13
N SER A 72 3.98 4.49 19.70
CA SER A 72 3.02 5.46 19.19
C SER A 72 3.53 6.91 19.18
N GLN A 73 4.54 7.25 19.99
CA GLN A 73 5.12 8.60 20.02
C GLN A 73 6.09 8.89 18.85
N SER A 74 6.66 7.87 18.20
CA SER A 74 7.57 8.08 17.07
C SER A 74 6.87 8.20 15.72
N ASP A 75 5.62 7.76 15.62
CA ASP A 75 4.90 7.61 14.34
C ASP A 75 3.92 8.73 14.02
N ILE A 76 3.87 9.77 14.86
CA ILE A 76 3.01 10.95 14.63
C ILE A 76 3.29 11.60 13.26
N ASP A 77 4.54 11.50 12.77
CA ASP A 77 4.99 12.04 11.47
C ASP A 77 4.63 11.17 10.25
N HIS A 78 4.26 9.90 10.43
CA HIS A 78 3.91 8.99 9.33
C HIS A 78 2.41 8.93 9.03
N SER A 79 1.60 9.68 9.77
CA SER A 79 0.14 9.59 9.76
C SER A 79 -0.57 10.30 8.60
N VAL A 80 0.07 10.63 7.47
CA VAL A 80 -0.64 11.32 6.37
C VAL A 80 -1.74 10.44 5.75
N LEU A 81 -1.56 9.11 5.71
CA LEU A 81 -2.59 8.17 5.28
C LEU A 81 -3.57 7.79 6.42
N GLU A 82 -3.09 7.70 7.66
CA GLU A 82 -3.92 7.31 8.82
C GLU A 82 -4.78 8.48 9.37
N SER A 83 -4.39 9.74 9.14
CA SER A 83 -5.06 10.94 9.67
C SER A 83 -6.06 11.59 8.71
N GLN A 84 -6.08 11.20 7.44
CA GLN A 84 -7.12 11.68 6.53
C GLN A 84 -8.34 10.79 6.67
N SER A 85 -9.38 11.34 7.31
CA SER A 85 -10.74 10.81 7.32
C SER A 85 -11.40 10.78 5.93
N ASP A 86 -10.62 10.77 4.85
CA ASP A 86 -11.13 10.69 3.49
C ASP A 86 -11.47 9.24 3.19
N LYS A 87 -12.74 8.95 3.48
CA LYS A 87 -13.51 7.73 3.21
C LYS A 87 -13.57 7.33 1.71
N THR A 88 -12.63 7.76 0.88
CA THR A 88 -12.66 7.65 -0.59
C THR A 88 -11.66 6.67 -1.18
N ILE A 89 -10.70 6.15 -0.40
CA ILE A 89 -9.94 4.96 -0.83
C ILE A 89 -10.72 3.72 -0.44
N GLN A 90 -11.45 3.18 -1.41
CA GLN A 90 -12.01 1.85 -1.28
C GLN A 90 -10.88 0.84 -1.48
N SER A 91 -10.27 0.38 -0.38
CA SER A 91 -9.32 -0.72 -0.43
C SER A 91 -10.01 -1.95 -1.02
N SER A 92 -9.35 -2.61 -1.96
CA SER A 92 -9.83 -3.88 -2.53
C SER A 92 -9.81 -4.99 -1.47
N PHE A 93 -8.83 -4.94 -0.57
CA PHE A 93 -8.70 -5.89 0.52
C PHE A 93 -8.04 -5.24 1.74
N VAL A 94 -8.48 -5.63 2.94
CA VAL A 94 -7.87 -5.23 4.21
C VAL A 94 -7.42 -6.49 4.94
N PHE A 95 -6.11 -6.69 5.06
CA PHE A 95 -5.51 -7.76 5.84
C PHE A 95 -5.47 -7.38 7.32
N SER A 96 -6.17 -8.12 8.15
CA SER A 96 -6.02 -8.02 9.60
C SER A 96 -4.79 -8.81 10.05
N ASN A 97 -3.82 -8.13 10.64
CA ASN A 97 -2.59 -8.68 11.18
C ASN A 97 -2.60 -8.63 12.72
N ASN A 98 -3.69 -9.13 13.31
CA ASN A 98 -3.85 -9.32 14.75
C ASN A 98 -3.52 -10.78 15.14
N GLU A 99 -3.74 -11.17 16.41
CA GLU A 99 -3.28 -12.46 16.97
C GLU A 99 -4.00 -13.70 16.44
N HIS A 100 -5.18 -13.56 15.86
CA HIS A 100 -5.89 -14.67 15.24
C HIS A 100 -5.21 -14.98 13.90
N ASN A 101 -4.43 -16.07 13.82
CA ASN A 101 -3.65 -16.54 12.65
C ASN A 101 -4.48 -16.84 11.38
N ASN A 102 -5.30 -15.89 10.91
CA ASN A 102 -6.15 -15.98 9.74
C ASN A 102 -5.43 -15.56 8.44
N PHE A 103 -4.11 -15.35 8.48
CA PHE A 103 -3.30 -14.94 7.32
C PHE A 103 -3.51 -15.86 6.12
N ASN A 104 -3.49 -17.18 6.33
CA ASN A 104 -3.65 -18.14 5.24
C ASN A 104 -5.04 -18.06 4.60
N GLU A 105 -6.09 -17.82 5.39
CA GLU A 105 -7.45 -17.66 4.89
C GLU A 105 -7.58 -16.38 4.06
N GLN A 106 -7.09 -15.26 4.59
CA GLN A 106 -7.06 -13.97 3.89
C GLN A 106 -6.25 -14.04 2.59
N MET A 107 -5.10 -14.73 2.62
CA MET A 107 -4.26 -14.95 1.45
C MET A 107 -4.98 -15.82 0.40
N ASN A 108 -5.67 -16.87 0.82
CA ASN A 108 -6.43 -17.71 -0.09
C ASN A 108 -7.53 -16.92 -0.81
N ASP A 109 -8.20 -15.99 -0.11
CA ASP A 109 -9.20 -15.12 -0.73
C ASP A 109 -8.60 -14.12 -1.71
N LEU A 110 -7.44 -13.53 -1.37
CA LEU A 110 -6.69 -12.70 -2.32
C LEU A 110 -6.29 -13.50 -3.58
N MET A 111 -5.80 -14.72 -3.41
CA MET A 111 -5.38 -15.56 -4.53
C MET A 111 -6.56 -15.95 -5.45
N LYS A 112 -7.78 -16.06 -4.93
CA LYS A 112 -8.97 -16.29 -5.78
C LYS A 112 -9.25 -15.10 -6.69
N ILE A 113 -9.06 -13.87 -6.20
CA ILE A 113 -9.25 -12.63 -6.98
C ILE A 113 -8.16 -12.48 -8.03
N ILE A 114 -6.91 -12.79 -7.68
CA ILE A 114 -5.78 -12.68 -8.63
C ILE A 114 -5.93 -13.70 -9.78
N ASN A 115 -6.53 -14.86 -9.52
CA ASN A 115 -6.72 -15.93 -10.50
C ASN A 115 -8.08 -15.90 -11.22
N SER A 116 -8.97 -14.96 -10.91
CA SER A 116 -10.29 -14.81 -11.57
C SER A 116 -10.18 -13.98 -12.84
#